data_AF-A0A5Q2N5Z3-F1
#
_entry.id   AF-A0A5Q2N5Z3-F1
#
_cell.length_a   1.000
_cell.length_b   1.000
_cell.length_c   1.000
_cell.angle_alpha   90.00
_cell.angle_beta   90.00
_cell.angle_gamma   90.00
#
_symmetry.space_group_name_H-M   'P 1'
#
loop_
_entity.id
_entity.type
_entity.pdbx_description
1 polymer ?
#
loop_
_entity_poly.entity_id
_entity_poly.type
_entity_poly.pdbx_seq_one_letter_code
_entity_poly.pdbx_strand_id
1 'polypeptide(L)'
;MGVITAKGKAAKESANKKNNQIDFKKVYFRLKDGDSVRVRLLSPEDYVEYRAHSSFHHEIYTQPCIVPSGQKCAICEAADSKIEEFQVLRAKKRYLFAFADIDEGIVRVFDASRGQAQGLINTIEQYVEDIEDVAFIFKRTGTKTDTTYTLNPILKLKKDDQEKFNRFENEKVEIEFYETVLQARTRQQQIEDLQKAGFPVSDYFDDEVLEDGVTAINEDNSPDNIF
;
A
#
# COMPACT_ATOMS: atom_id res chain seq x y z
N MET A 1 -20.59 7.03 -28.05
CA MET A 1 -20.23 5.61 -27.78
C MET A 1 -21.04 5.15 -26.58
N GLY A 2 -21.64 3.96 -26.64
CA GLY A 2 -22.47 3.44 -25.56
C GLY A 2 -21.65 2.94 -24.37
N VAL A 3 -22.16 3.14 -23.16
CA VAL A 3 -21.50 2.82 -21.88
C VAL A 3 -21.63 1.35 -21.44
N ILE A 4 -22.24 0.50 -22.27
CA ILE A 4 -22.49 -0.91 -21.92
C ILE A 4 -21.25 -1.74 -22.24
N THR A 5 -20.62 -2.28 -21.19
CA THR A 5 -19.34 -3.00 -21.26
C THR A 5 -19.47 -4.52 -21.37
N ALA A 6 -20.62 -5.11 -21.01
CA ALA A 6 -20.91 -6.53 -21.18
C ALA A 6 -22.43 -6.81 -21.19
N LYS A 7 -22.86 -7.92 -21.81
CA LYS A 7 -24.27 -8.37 -21.82
C LYS A 7 -24.39 -9.87 -21.57
N GLY A 8 -25.47 -10.29 -20.91
CA GLY A 8 -25.85 -11.71 -20.78
C GLY A 8 -24.82 -12.55 -20.01
N LYS A 9 -24.37 -13.66 -20.61
CA LYS A 9 -23.41 -14.57 -19.97
C LYS A 9 -22.09 -13.88 -19.61
N ALA A 10 -21.59 -12.99 -20.47
CA ALA A 10 -20.36 -12.22 -20.20
C ALA A 10 -20.51 -11.27 -19.00
N ALA A 11 -21.70 -10.68 -18.80
CA ALA A 11 -21.99 -9.87 -17.62
C ALA A 11 -22.10 -10.73 -16.35
N LYS A 12 -22.71 -11.92 -16.46
CA LYS A 12 -22.79 -12.89 -15.35
C LYS A 12 -21.41 -13.44 -14.95
N GLU A 13 -20.55 -13.73 -15.92
CA GLU A 13 -19.15 -14.13 -15.69
C GLU A 13 -18.33 -12.99 -15.09
N SER A 14 -18.52 -11.75 -15.56
CA SER A 14 -17.89 -10.57 -14.95
C SER A 14 -18.36 -10.30 -13.51
N ALA A 15 -19.63 -10.56 -13.20
CA ALA A 15 -20.18 -10.39 -11.86
C ALA A 15 -19.76 -11.53 -10.90
N ASN A 16 -19.53 -12.73 -11.43
CA ASN A 16 -19.13 -13.91 -10.66
C ASN A 16 -17.62 -14.15 -10.63
N LYS A 17 -16.84 -13.47 -11.48
CA LYS A 17 -15.43 -13.25 -11.19
C LYS A 17 -15.42 -12.61 -9.83
N LYS A 18 -14.85 -13.32 -8.85
CA LYS A 18 -14.37 -12.66 -7.64
C LYS A 18 -13.42 -11.60 -8.18
N ASN A 19 -13.89 -10.36 -8.28
CA ASN A 19 -13.00 -9.25 -8.09
C ASN A 19 -12.40 -9.57 -6.74
N ASN A 20 -11.16 -10.08 -6.73
CA ASN A 20 -10.31 -10.05 -5.56
C ASN A 20 -10.05 -8.56 -5.33
N GLN A 21 -11.11 -7.82 -4.98
CA GLN A 21 -11.03 -6.45 -4.56
C GLN A 21 -10.25 -6.57 -3.26
N ILE A 22 -8.97 -6.24 -3.35
CA ILE A 22 -8.05 -6.38 -2.25
C ILE A 22 -8.66 -5.63 -1.08
N ASP A 23 -8.88 -6.33 0.03
CA ASP A 23 -9.28 -5.67 1.27
C ASP A 23 -8.06 -4.93 1.81
N PHE A 24 -7.92 -3.66 1.44
CA PHE A 24 -6.78 -2.82 1.82
C PHE A 24 -6.60 -2.68 3.34
N LYS A 25 -7.65 -2.93 4.14
CA LYS A 25 -7.53 -2.94 5.60
C LYS A 25 -6.85 -4.21 6.10
N LYS A 26 -7.07 -5.34 5.43
CA LYS A 26 -6.50 -6.64 5.80
C LYS A 26 -5.16 -6.92 5.13
N VAL A 27 -4.97 -6.51 3.87
CA VAL A 27 -3.77 -6.82 3.10
C VAL A 27 -2.51 -6.25 3.74
N TYR A 28 -2.59 -5.10 4.40
CA TYR A 28 -1.45 -4.55 5.13
C TYR A 28 -1.34 -5.14 6.54
N PHE A 29 -0.13 -5.48 6.95
CA PHE A 29 0.17 -5.74 8.36
C PHE A 29 0.08 -4.43 9.16
N ARG A 30 -0.88 -4.36 10.09
CA ARG A 30 -1.11 -3.22 10.99
C ARG A 30 -0.90 -3.62 12.45
N LEU A 31 0.29 -4.16 12.73
CA LEU A 31 0.66 -4.62 14.07
C LEU A 31 0.83 -3.43 15.03
N LYS A 32 0.39 -3.58 16.27
CA LYS A 32 0.73 -2.69 17.39
C LYS A 32 1.98 -3.19 18.11
N ASP A 33 2.50 -2.39 19.03
CA ASP A 33 3.64 -2.81 19.84
C ASP A 33 3.31 -4.09 20.61
N GLY A 34 4.18 -5.10 20.50
CA GLY A 34 3.98 -6.42 21.08
C GLY A 34 3.16 -7.39 20.22
N ASP A 35 2.42 -6.91 19.22
CA ASP A 35 1.66 -7.77 18.33
C ASP A 35 2.60 -8.57 17.44
N SER A 36 2.16 -9.79 17.12
CA SER A 36 2.87 -10.69 16.23
C SER A 36 1.90 -11.56 15.46
N VAL A 37 2.34 -11.99 14.29
CA VAL A 37 1.63 -12.91 13.41
C VAL A 37 2.60 -13.98 12.93
N ARG A 38 2.07 -15.15 12.60
CA ARG A 38 2.87 -16.23 12.04
C ARG A 38 2.81 -16.14 10.52
N VAL A 39 3.97 -16.18 9.90
CA VAL A 39 4.10 -15.99 8.47
C VAL A 39 4.97 -17.06 7.84
N ARG A 40 4.67 -17.37 6.58
CA ARG A 40 5.57 -18.05 5.67
C ARG A 40 6.15 -17.00 4.72
N LEU A 41 7.45 -17.09 4.49
CA LEU A 41 8.10 -16.40 3.39
C LEU A 41 7.89 -17.26 2.13
N LEU A 42 7.47 -16.64 1.03
CA LEU A 42 7.12 -17.35 -0.19
C LEU A 42 8.37 -17.55 -1.09
N SER A 43 9.25 -16.55 -1.12
CA SER A 43 10.58 -16.54 -1.74
C SER A 43 11.52 -15.65 -0.91
N PRO A 44 12.85 -15.86 -0.97
CA PRO A 44 13.80 -14.95 -0.33
C PRO A 44 13.78 -13.53 -0.92
N GLU A 45 13.17 -13.32 -2.08
CA GLU A 45 13.17 -12.06 -2.83
C GLU A 45 11.78 -11.43 -2.95
N ASP A 46 10.79 -11.87 -2.18
CA ASP A 46 9.43 -11.30 -2.21
C ASP A 46 9.32 -9.94 -1.52
N TYR A 47 10.14 -8.99 -1.99
CA TYR A 47 10.08 -7.59 -1.63
C TYR A 47 10.44 -6.69 -2.81
N VAL A 48 9.82 -5.51 -2.84
CA VAL A 48 10.10 -4.51 -3.88
C VAL A 48 10.49 -3.17 -3.27
N GLU A 49 11.35 -2.43 -3.97
CA GLU A 49 11.64 -1.04 -3.64
C GLU A 49 10.67 -0.11 -4.36
N TYR A 50 10.14 0.89 -3.66
CA TYR A 50 9.39 1.98 -4.26
C TYR A 50 9.77 3.32 -3.61
N ARG A 51 9.36 4.43 -4.22
CA ARG A 51 9.56 5.77 -3.66
C ARG A 51 8.24 6.30 -3.10
N ALA A 52 8.29 6.94 -1.94
CA ALA A 52 7.11 7.49 -1.29
C ALA A 52 7.36 8.88 -0.71
N HIS A 53 6.29 9.66 -0.64
CA HIS A 53 6.24 10.93 0.07
C HIS A 53 5.59 10.73 1.43
N SER A 54 6.16 11.35 2.47
CA SER A 54 5.48 11.43 3.77
C SER A 54 6.02 12.56 4.64
N SER A 55 5.11 13.23 5.34
CA SER A 55 5.41 14.12 6.46
C SER A 55 4.18 14.18 7.36
N PHE A 56 4.31 13.66 8.58
CA PHE A 56 3.22 13.68 9.55
C PHE A 56 2.82 15.11 9.94
N HIS A 57 3.78 16.04 9.95
CA HIS A 57 3.54 17.46 10.24
C HIS A 57 2.60 18.13 9.22
N HIS A 58 2.70 17.72 7.95
CA HIS A 58 1.91 18.27 6.85
C HIS A 58 0.64 17.44 6.57
N GLU A 59 0.34 16.46 7.43
CA GLU A 59 -0.75 15.49 7.22
C GLU A 59 -0.66 14.69 5.90
N ILE A 60 0.51 14.69 5.26
CA ILE A 60 0.82 13.88 4.08
C ILE A 60 1.31 12.53 4.57
N TYR A 61 0.38 11.59 4.72
CA TYR A 61 0.70 10.20 5.03
C TYR A 61 1.42 9.52 3.86
N THR A 62 2.12 8.42 4.14
CA THR A 62 2.87 7.65 3.14
C THR A 62 2.03 7.36 1.91
N GLN A 63 2.46 7.92 0.79
CA GLN A 63 1.85 7.69 -0.51
C GLN A 63 2.93 7.45 -1.59
N PRO A 64 2.73 6.49 -2.50
CA PRO A 64 3.67 6.22 -3.59
C PRO A 64 3.89 7.46 -4.47
N CYS A 65 5.14 7.68 -4.85
CA CYS A 65 5.52 8.70 -5.82
C CYS A 65 5.12 8.24 -7.22
N ILE A 66 4.52 9.14 -8.01
CA ILE A 66 4.08 8.85 -9.39
C ILE A 66 5.13 9.17 -10.46
N VAL A 67 6.31 9.68 -10.08
CA VAL A 67 7.41 9.91 -11.05
C VAL A 67 7.86 8.62 -11.75
N PRO A 68 8.03 7.47 -11.05
CA PRO A 68 8.44 6.23 -11.70
C PRO A 68 7.45 5.71 -12.75
N SER A 69 6.16 6.09 -12.67
CA SER A 69 5.16 5.74 -13.69
C SER A 69 5.12 6.71 -14.88
N GLY A 70 6.09 7.63 -14.97
CA GLY A 70 6.22 8.61 -16.05
C GLY A 70 5.33 9.84 -15.88
N GLN A 71 4.66 10.01 -14.74
CA GLN A 71 3.79 11.15 -14.46
C GLN A 71 4.53 12.23 -13.67
N LYS A 72 4.08 13.49 -13.78
CA LYS A 72 4.58 14.58 -12.95
C LYS A 72 3.99 14.52 -11.55
N CYS A 73 4.83 14.44 -10.53
CA CYS A 73 4.41 14.38 -9.12
C CYS A 73 4.39 15.77 -8.50
N ALA A 74 3.22 16.24 -8.06
CA ALA A 74 3.09 17.56 -7.45
C ALA A 74 3.86 17.64 -6.11
N ILE A 75 3.93 16.53 -5.36
CA ILE A 75 4.68 16.49 -4.09
C ILE A 75 6.20 16.54 -4.32
N CYS A 76 6.70 15.97 -5.43
CA CYS A 76 8.10 16.18 -5.82
C CYS A 76 8.36 17.66 -6.13
N GLU A 77 7.49 18.31 -6.91
CA GLU A 77 7.63 19.73 -7.27
C GLU A 77 7.59 20.63 -6.02
N ALA A 78 6.70 20.34 -5.06
CA ALA A 78 6.67 21.04 -3.78
C ALA A 78 7.94 20.81 -2.95
N ALA A 79 8.48 19.59 -2.93
CA ALA A 79 9.72 19.28 -2.23
C ALA A 79 10.96 19.93 -2.86
N ASP A 80 10.96 20.13 -4.17
CA ASP A 80 12.04 20.79 -4.92
C ASP A 80 11.82 22.31 -5.04
N SER A 81 10.77 22.84 -4.39
CA SER A 81 10.49 24.28 -4.36
C SER A 81 11.49 25.06 -3.51
N LYS A 82 11.37 26.39 -3.54
CA LYS A 82 12.20 27.29 -2.70
C LYS A 82 11.67 27.42 -1.27
N ILE A 83 10.64 26.66 -0.90
CA ILE A 83 10.00 26.71 0.42
C ILE A 83 10.61 25.61 1.29
N GLU A 84 11.51 25.98 2.20
CA GLU A 84 12.31 25.05 3.01
C GLU A 84 11.45 24.04 3.79
N GLU A 85 10.30 24.49 4.31
CA GLU A 85 9.36 23.67 5.08
C GLU A 85 8.88 22.41 4.31
N PHE A 86 8.71 22.53 2.98
CA PHE A 86 8.19 21.45 2.15
C PHE A 86 9.29 20.52 1.60
N GLN A 87 10.57 20.87 1.72
CA GLN A 87 11.69 20.01 1.26
C GLN A 87 11.74 18.66 1.98
N VAL A 88 11.13 18.56 3.17
CA VAL A 88 10.99 17.30 3.90
C VAL A 88 10.17 16.25 3.14
N LEU A 89 9.29 16.71 2.23
CA LEU A 89 8.42 15.87 1.41
C LEU A 89 9.16 15.17 0.27
N ARG A 90 10.47 15.36 0.11
CA ARG A 90 11.26 14.63 -0.88
C ARG A 90 10.96 13.13 -0.83
N ALA A 91 10.83 12.52 -2.01
CA ALA A 91 10.50 11.10 -2.09
C ALA A 91 11.64 10.25 -1.48
N LYS A 92 11.31 9.36 -0.55
CA LYS A 92 12.27 8.45 0.10
C LYS A 92 12.00 7.03 -0.35
N LYS A 93 13.07 6.22 -0.40
CA LYS A 93 12.97 4.78 -0.65
C LYS A 93 12.23 4.09 0.49
N ARG A 94 11.28 3.24 0.13
CA ARG A 94 10.52 2.35 1.00
C ARG A 94 10.50 0.96 0.36
N TYR A 95 10.22 -0.04 1.18
CA TYR A 95 10.31 -1.44 0.77
C TYR A 95 9.02 -2.15 1.17
N LEU A 96 8.40 -2.82 0.21
CA LEU A 96 7.16 -3.54 0.44
C LEU A 96 7.48 -5.04 0.42
N PHE A 97 7.35 -5.70 1.57
CA PHE A 97 7.55 -7.14 1.72
C PHE A 97 6.22 -7.86 1.62
N ALA A 98 6.16 -9.00 0.95
CA ALA A 98 5.00 -9.87 0.94
C ALA A 98 5.26 -11.12 1.78
N PHE A 99 4.31 -11.47 2.65
CA PHE A 99 4.35 -12.67 3.46
C PHE A 99 3.01 -13.38 3.39
N ALA A 100 3.02 -14.71 3.43
CA ALA A 100 1.81 -15.49 3.63
C ALA A 100 1.48 -15.54 5.13
N ASP A 101 0.38 -14.90 5.53
CA ASP A 101 -0.14 -15.00 6.89
C ASP A 101 -0.83 -16.35 7.04
N ILE A 102 -0.18 -17.29 7.74
CA ILE A 102 -0.67 -18.66 7.84
C ILE A 102 -1.92 -18.77 8.70
N ASP A 103 -2.16 -17.79 9.59
CA ASP A 103 -3.31 -17.78 10.47
C ASP A 103 -4.56 -17.25 9.75
N GLU A 104 -4.41 -16.17 8.99
CA GLU A 104 -5.50 -15.60 8.18
C GLU A 104 -5.70 -16.35 6.84
N GLY A 105 -4.69 -17.10 6.39
CA GLY A 105 -4.74 -17.84 5.14
C GLY A 105 -4.76 -16.95 3.90
N ILE A 106 -4.10 -15.79 3.96
CA ILE A 106 -3.95 -14.81 2.87
C ILE A 106 -2.51 -14.28 2.76
N VAL A 107 -2.12 -13.83 1.57
CA VAL A 107 -0.89 -13.06 1.38
C VAL A 107 -1.13 -11.61 1.80
N ARG A 108 -0.20 -11.06 2.56
CA ARG A 108 -0.26 -9.71 3.13
C ARG A 108 1.07 -9.00 2.92
N VAL A 109 1.03 -7.67 2.93
CA VAL A 109 2.19 -6.83 2.72
C VAL A 109 2.57 -6.02 3.95
N PHE A 110 3.88 -5.85 4.14
CA PHE A 110 4.45 -4.97 5.14
C PHE A 110 5.25 -3.85 4.46
N ASP A 111 4.90 -2.61 4.79
CA ASP A 111 5.58 -1.43 4.27
C ASP A 111 6.67 -0.95 5.25
N ALA A 112 7.92 -1.19 4.87
CA ALA A 112 9.10 -0.94 5.68
C ALA A 112 9.82 0.36 5.28
N SER A 113 10.34 1.06 6.29
CA SER A 113 11.43 2.01 6.08
C SER A 113 12.74 1.28 5.76
N ARG A 114 13.74 2.00 5.23
CA ARG A 114 15.06 1.42 4.89
C ARG A 114 15.71 0.64 6.05
N GLY A 115 15.69 1.18 7.27
CA GLY A 115 16.29 0.51 8.42
C GLY A 115 15.57 -0.79 8.80
N GLN A 116 14.24 -0.78 8.74
CA GLN A 116 13.42 -1.97 8.98
C GLN A 116 13.63 -3.02 7.88
N ALA A 117 13.70 -2.59 6.62
CA ALA A 117 13.93 -3.47 5.48
C ALA A 117 15.28 -4.18 5.59
N GLN A 118 16.36 -3.46 5.93
CA GLN A 118 17.67 -4.06 6.10
C GLN A 118 17.66 -5.16 7.17
N GLY A 119 16.99 -4.92 8.30
CA GLY A 119 16.87 -5.93 9.36
C GLY A 119 16.16 -7.20 8.89
N LEU A 120 15.05 -7.04 8.14
CA LEU A 120 14.30 -8.17 7.60
C LEU A 120 15.10 -8.94 6.54
N ILE A 121 15.72 -8.24 5.58
CA ILE A 121 16.53 -8.87 4.52
C ILE A 121 17.67 -9.68 5.13
N ASN A 122 18.40 -9.13 6.10
CA ASN A 122 19.48 -9.86 6.77
C ASN A 122 18.98 -11.16 7.42
N THR A 123 17.79 -11.15 8.02
CA THR A 123 17.20 -12.38 8.57
C THR A 123 16.76 -13.34 7.47
N ILE A 124 16.16 -12.87 6.38
CA ILE A 124 15.76 -13.72 5.26
C ILE A 124 16.98 -14.41 4.64
N GLU A 125 18.07 -13.68 4.41
CA GLU A 125 19.33 -14.22 3.90
C GLU A 125 19.94 -15.28 4.83
N GLN A 126 19.84 -15.10 6.16
CA GLN A 126 20.32 -16.07 7.14
C GLN A 126 19.58 -17.42 7.08
N TYR A 127 18.32 -17.42 6.65
CA TYR A 127 17.47 -18.60 6.59
C TYR A 127 17.08 -18.98 5.15
N VAL A 128 17.85 -18.54 4.14
CA VAL A 128 17.53 -18.78 2.73
C VAL A 128 17.49 -20.27 2.39
N GLU A 129 18.31 -21.09 3.06
CA GLU A 129 18.33 -22.55 2.83
C GLU A 129 17.14 -23.27 3.49
N ASP A 130 16.53 -22.65 4.50
CA ASP A 130 15.46 -23.24 5.33
C ASP A 130 14.08 -22.59 5.08
N ILE A 131 14.01 -21.60 4.19
CA ILE A 131 12.82 -20.75 3.96
C ILE A 131 11.56 -21.56 3.59
N GLU A 132 11.73 -22.66 2.86
CA GLU A 132 10.62 -23.51 2.42
C GLU A 132 10.02 -24.35 3.56
N ASP A 133 10.80 -24.59 4.62
CA ASP A 133 10.46 -25.49 5.73
C ASP A 133 10.16 -24.73 7.04
N VAL A 134 10.59 -23.47 7.15
CA VAL A 134 10.50 -22.69 8.38
C VAL A 134 9.46 -21.59 8.28
N ALA A 135 8.49 -21.64 9.19
CA ALA A 135 7.60 -20.50 9.47
C ALA A 135 8.28 -19.51 10.43
N PHE A 136 7.87 -18.25 10.37
CA PHE A 136 8.42 -17.19 11.20
C PHE A 136 7.33 -16.51 12.03
N ILE A 137 7.70 -16.03 13.21
CA ILE A 137 6.92 -15.03 13.94
C ILE A 137 7.38 -13.66 13.46
N PHE A 138 6.52 -12.98 12.70
CA PHE A 138 6.70 -11.58 12.34
C PHE A 138 6.13 -10.70 13.46
N LYS A 139 7.00 -10.00 14.16
CA LYS A 139 6.65 -9.25 15.38
C LYS A 139 7.03 -7.78 15.24
N ARG A 140 6.15 -6.90 15.74
CA ARG A 140 6.47 -5.49 15.96
C ARG A 140 6.87 -5.27 17.42
N THR A 141 7.96 -4.53 17.64
CA THR A 141 8.38 -4.07 18.97
C THR A 141 8.73 -2.58 18.94
N GLY A 142 8.43 -1.86 20.01
CA GLY A 142 8.80 -0.47 20.20
C GLY A 142 7.73 0.51 19.73
N THR A 143 7.96 1.78 20.10
CA THR A 143 7.03 2.88 19.83
C THR A 143 7.76 4.02 19.12
N LYS A 144 7.02 4.81 18.33
CA LYS A 144 7.54 5.97 17.60
C LYS A 144 8.81 5.63 16.80
N THR A 145 9.92 6.30 17.09
CA THR A 145 11.21 6.19 16.40
C THR A 145 11.92 4.85 16.64
N ASP A 146 11.60 4.16 17.74
CA ASP A 146 12.26 2.91 18.13
C ASP A 146 11.48 1.68 17.64
N THR A 147 10.58 1.88 16.68
CA THR A 147 9.75 0.79 16.13
C THR A 147 10.58 -0.12 15.23
N THR A 148 10.71 -1.37 15.65
CA THR A 148 11.40 -2.44 14.94
C THR A 148 10.45 -3.57 14.57
N TYR A 149 10.80 -4.29 13.50
CA TYR A 149 10.09 -5.49 13.06
C TYR A 149 11.10 -6.62 12.91
N THR A 150 10.76 -7.79 13.43
CA THR A 150 11.66 -8.95 13.42
C THR A 150 10.95 -10.19 12.90
N LEU A 151 11.72 -11.05 12.23
CA LEU A 151 11.34 -12.41 11.87
C LEU A 151 12.07 -13.35 12.81
N ASN A 152 11.32 -14.18 13.54
CA ASN A 152 11.90 -15.16 14.46
C ASN A 152 11.48 -16.56 14.00
N PRO A 153 12.40 -17.47 13.65
CA PRO A 153 12.04 -18.79 13.14
C PRO A 153 11.28 -19.59 14.19
N ILE A 154 10.28 -20.35 13.74
CA ILE A 154 9.54 -21.29 14.55
C ILE A 154 10.20 -22.67 14.37
N LEU A 155 11.08 -23.04 15.30
CA LEU A 155 11.86 -24.29 15.23
C LEU A 155 11.03 -25.56 15.05
N LYS A 156 9.77 -25.55 15.53
CA LYS A 156 8.85 -26.67 15.37
C LYS A 156 7.43 -26.16 15.26
N LEU A 157 6.92 -26.16 14.04
CA LEU A 157 5.52 -25.87 13.80
C LEU A 157 4.65 -27.02 14.34
N LYS A 158 3.49 -26.69 14.91
CA LYS A 158 2.54 -27.70 15.38
C LYS A 158 1.92 -28.41 14.17
N LYS A 159 1.53 -29.68 14.32
CA LYS A 159 0.92 -30.47 13.23
C LYS A 159 -0.25 -29.76 12.57
N ASP A 160 -1.17 -29.21 13.38
CA ASP A 160 -2.36 -28.51 12.89
C ASP A 160 -2.03 -27.20 12.14
N ASP A 161 -0.85 -26.63 12.36
CA ASP A 161 -0.39 -25.43 11.67
C ASP A 161 0.43 -25.76 10.41
N GLN A 162 0.91 -27.00 10.27
CA GLN A 162 1.64 -27.45 9.07
C GLN A 162 0.76 -27.39 7.83
N GLU A 163 -0.51 -27.78 7.93
CA GLU A 163 -1.46 -27.69 6.82
C GLU A 163 -1.67 -26.25 6.36
N LYS A 164 -1.73 -25.31 7.32
CA LYS A 164 -1.86 -23.87 7.01
C LYS A 164 -0.63 -23.33 6.31
N PHE A 165 0.56 -23.77 6.72
CA PHE A 165 1.83 -23.39 6.11
C PHE A 165 1.97 -23.95 4.69
N ASN A 166 1.66 -25.24 4.50
CA ASN A 166 1.78 -25.94 3.22
C ASN A 166 0.77 -25.44 2.17
N ARG A 167 -0.33 -24.79 2.58
CA ARG A 167 -1.30 -24.18 1.66
C ARG A 167 -0.64 -23.20 0.66
N PHE A 168 0.50 -22.63 1.03
CA PHE A 168 1.21 -21.62 0.26
C PHE A 168 2.47 -22.15 -0.44
N GLU A 169 2.73 -23.47 -0.43
CA GLU A 169 3.96 -24.08 -0.95
C GLU A 169 4.29 -23.71 -2.40
N ASN A 170 3.27 -23.43 -3.22
CA ASN A 170 3.42 -23.03 -4.62
C ASN A 170 2.88 -21.63 -4.92
N GLU A 171 2.55 -20.86 -3.87
CA GLU A 171 2.05 -19.50 -4.03
C GLU A 171 3.21 -18.59 -4.44
N LYS A 172 2.98 -17.75 -5.44
CA LYS A 172 3.96 -16.76 -5.91
C LYS A 172 3.38 -15.37 -5.83
N VAL A 173 4.23 -14.41 -5.47
CA VAL A 173 3.83 -13.00 -5.42
C VAL A 173 4.24 -12.33 -6.71
N GLU A 174 3.28 -12.15 -7.61
CA GLU A 174 3.52 -11.46 -8.88
C GLU A 174 3.66 -9.95 -8.68
N ILE A 175 4.39 -9.28 -9.59
CA ILE A 175 4.65 -7.83 -9.49
C ILE A 175 3.35 -7.02 -9.46
N GLU A 176 2.32 -7.47 -10.18
CA GLU A 176 1.00 -6.84 -10.24
C GLU A 176 0.30 -6.81 -8.88
N PHE A 177 0.61 -7.75 -7.98
CA PHE A 177 0.08 -7.70 -6.61
C PHE A 177 0.65 -6.49 -5.86
N TYR A 178 1.95 -6.24 -5.97
CA TYR A 178 2.60 -5.06 -5.37
C TYR A 178 2.06 -3.77 -5.98
N GLU A 179 1.90 -3.71 -7.30
CA GLU A 179 1.30 -2.55 -7.98
C GLU A 179 -0.13 -2.29 -7.54
N THR A 180 -0.93 -3.35 -7.37
CA THR A 180 -2.34 -3.22 -6.94
C THR A 180 -2.45 -2.70 -5.51
N VAL A 181 -1.54 -3.08 -4.60
CA VAL A 181 -1.55 -2.58 -3.22
C VAL A 181 -0.99 -1.16 -3.11
N LEU A 182 -0.04 -0.79 -3.97
CA LEU A 182 0.51 0.57 -4.07
C LEU A 182 -0.43 1.51 -4.82
N GLN A 183 -1.57 1.83 -4.20
CA GLN A 183 -2.51 2.81 -4.73
C GLN A 183 -1.94 4.24 -4.63
N ALA A 184 -1.26 4.68 -5.68
CA ALA A 184 -0.76 6.03 -5.77
C ALA A 184 -1.90 7.06 -5.87
N ARG A 185 -1.75 8.20 -5.19
CA ARG A 185 -2.65 9.32 -5.39
C ARG A 185 -2.41 9.94 -6.76
N THR A 186 -3.49 10.37 -7.40
CA THR A 186 -3.42 11.13 -8.66
C THR A 186 -2.76 12.49 -8.43
N ARG A 187 -2.26 13.11 -9.51
CA ARG A 187 -1.68 14.46 -9.43
C ARG A 187 -2.65 15.47 -8.80
N GLN A 188 -3.94 15.44 -9.16
CA GLN A 188 -4.94 16.33 -8.58
C GLN A 188 -5.07 16.14 -7.06
N GLN A 189 -5.18 14.90 -6.61
CA GLN A 189 -5.25 14.58 -5.18
C GLN A 189 -3.98 14.99 -4.43
N GLN A 190 -2.81 14.95 -5.09
CA GLN A 190 -1.56 15.44 -4.52
C GLN A 190 -1.56 16.97 -4.37
N ILE A 191 -2.10 17.71 -5.35
CA ILE A 191 -2.27 19.17 -5.27
C ILE A 191 -3.24 19.53 -4.14
N GLU A 192 -4.37 18.83 -4.03
CA GLU A 192 -5.33 19.02 -2.94
C GLU A 192 -4.71 18.76 -1.55
N ASP A 193 -3.89 17.71 -1.42
CA ASP A 193 -3.16 17.42 -0.18
C ASP A 193 -2.15 18.53 0.15
N LEU A 194 -1.44 19.06 -0.86
CA LEU A 194 -0.50 20.16 -0.68
C LEU A 194 -1.20 21.46 -0.29
N GLN A 195 -2.36 21.75 -0.88
CA GLN A 195 -3.18 22.90 -0.50
C GLN A 195 -3.63 22.81 0.96
N LYS A 196 -4.10 21.63 1.39
CA LYS A 196 -4.45 21.37 2.80
C LYS A 196 -3.25 21.49 3.73
N ALA A 197 -2.07 21.10 3.25
CA ALA A 197 -0.81 21.25 3.95
C ALA A 197 -0.27 22.70 3.99
N GLY A 198 -0.97 23.67 3.38
CA GLY A 198 -0.58 25.08 3.36
C GLY A 198 0.45 25.46 2.30
N PHE A 199 0.70 24.58 1.32
CA PHE A 199 1.55 24.91 0.18
C PHE A 199 0.83 25.93 -0.72
N PRO A 200 1.51 26.98 -1.22
CA PRO A 200 0.90 27.99 -2.09
C PRO A 200 0.63 27.45 -3.50
N VAL A 201 -0.37 26.59 -3.65
CA VAL A 201 -0.65 25.87 -4.90
C VAL A 201 -0.95 26.79 -6.08
N SER A 202 -1.51 27.98 -5.85
CA SER A 202 -1.76 28.98 -6.91
C SER A 202 -0.48 29.45 -7.59
N ASP A 203 0.63 29.55 -6.84
CA ASP A 203 1.87 30.10 -7.38
C ASP A 203 2.66 29.06 -8.21
N TYR A 204 2.31 27.77 -8.05
CA TYR A 204 3.05 26.65 -8.61
C TYR A 204 2.21 25.77 -9.56
N PHE A 205 0.89 25.79 -9.43
CA PHE A 205 -0.05 24.90 -10.12
C PHE A 205 -1.30 25.62 -10.63
N ASP A 206 -1.25 26.93 -10.90
CA ASP A 206 -2.41 27.78 -11.23
C ASP A 206 -3.33 27.16 -12.31
N ASP A 207 -2.75 26.61 -13.37
CA ASP A 207 -3.47 25.97 -14.48
C ASP A 207 -4.12 24.61 -14.13
N GLU A 208 -3.86 24.08 -12.93
CA GLU A 208 -4.25 22.74 -12.47
C GLU A 208 -5.12 22.77 -11.19
N VAL A 209 -5.32 23.94 -10.59
CA VAL A 209 -6.26 24.10 -9.49
C VAL A 209 -7.67 24.16 -10.06
N LEU A 210 -8.49 23.16 -9.75
CA LEU A 210 -9.91 23.22 -10.07
C LEU A 210 -10.54 24.29 -9.17
N GLU A 211 -11.08 25.36 -9.77
CA GLU A 211 -11.85 26.36 -9.02
C GLU A 211 -12.96 25.65 -8.22
N ASP A 212 -13.09 25.98 -6.94
CA ASP A 212 -14.16 25.51 -6.06
C ASP A 212 -15.51 25.98 -6.63
N GLY A 213 -16.09 25.19 -7.53
CA GLY A 213 -17.24 25.65 -8.32
C GLY A 213 -18.08 24.59 -9.01
N VAL A 214 -17.83 23.29 -8.80
CA VAL A 214 -18.85 22.28 -9.15
C VAL A 214 -19.83 22.19 -7.99
N THR A 215 -20.83 23.07 -8.03
CA THR A 215 -22.05 22.88 -7.25
C THR A 215 -22.57 21.49 -7.55
N ALA A 216 -22.81 20.69 -6.49
CA ALA A 216 -23.61 19.49 -6.63
C ALA A 216 -24.90 19.87 -7.36
N ILE A 217 -25.30 19.06 -8.34
CA ILE A 217 -26.59 19.21 -8.99
C ILE A 217 -27.61 19.19 -7.86
N ASN A 218 -28.20 20.35 -7.55
CA ASN A 218 -29.29 20.41 -6.60
C ASN A 218 -30.36 19.48 -7.15
N GLU A 219 -30.63 18.39 -6.44
CA GLU A 219 -31.85 17.62 -6.65
C GLU A 219 -33.00 18.60 -6.42
N ASP A 220 -33.56 19.07 -7.52
CA ASP A 220 -34.73 19.92 -7.55
C ASP A 220 -35.88 19.08 -6.99
N ASN A 221 -36.10 19.20 -5.68
CA ASN A 221 -37.31 18.72 -5.02
C ASN A 221 -38.49 19.57 -5.49
N SER A 222 -38.96 19.27 -6.70
CA SER A 222 -40.29 19.64 -7.15
C SER A 222 -41.16 18.38 -7.17
N PRO A 223 -42.12 18.25 -6.24
CA PRO A 223 -43.11 17.19 -6.32
C PRO A 223 -44.25 17.72 -7.18
N ASP A 224 -44.22 17.53 -8.50
CA ASP A 224 -45.44 17.63 -9.31
C ASP A 224 -45.31 17.03 -10.73
N ASN A 225 -46.39 16.34 -11.13
CA ASN A 225 -46.69 15.57 -12.35
C ASN A 225 -46.43 14.06 -12.16
N ILE A 226 -47.40 13.22 -11.76
CA ILE A 226 -48.74 12.98 -12.33
C ILE A 226 -48.70 13.03 -13.87
N PHE A 227 -48.29 11.92 -14.50
CA PHE A 227 -49.10 11.05 -15.37
C PHE A 227 -48.22 9.94 -15.95
#